data_AF-A0A0K2TFM2-F1
#
_entry.id   AF-A0A0K2TFM2-F1
#
_cell.length_a   1.000
_cell.length_b   1.000
_cell.length_c   1.000
_cell.angle_alpha   90.00
_cell.angle_beta   90.00
_cell.angle_gamma   90.00
#
_symmetry.space_group_name_H-M   'P 1'
#
loop_
_entity.id
_entity.type
_entity.pdbx_description
1 polymer ?
#
loop_
_entity_poly.entity_id
_entity_poly.type
_entity_poly.pdbx_seq_one_letter_code
_entity_poly.pdbx_strand_id
1 'polypeptide(L)'
;MKLLICFIGYKPLDEGPSEYQTIPQNKIEDFGVHCKSYYSLDVTYFKSAMDKRLLSSLWNHYWVNTLSTSSLITNSEYTTCQISDLAEKLESWDHTMGRGNYNLGSHDGPDKKTEDKLSKATKDSSKLTTEVLHGLMTQVIKDKLFNHISPAKSN
;
A
#
# COMPACT_ATOMS: atom_id res chain seq x y z
N MET A 1 -6.73 -11.71 1.53
CA MET A 1 -7.93 -11.74 0.67
C MET A 1 -8.41 -13.17 0.54
N LYS A 2 -9.61 -13.51 1.01
CA LYS A 2 -10.23 -14.81 0.76
C LYS A 2 -11.19 -14.62 -0.42
N LEU A 3 -10.78 -15.04 -1.61
CA LEU A 3 -11.61 -15.01 -2.81
C LEU A 3 -12.49 -16.27 -2.82
N LEU A 4 -13.81 -16.10 -2.88
CA LEU A 4 -14.76 -17.19 -3.10
C LEU A 4 -14.88 -17.40 -4.61
N ILE A 5 -14.55 -18.61 -5.09
CA ILE A 5 -14.54 -18.97 -6.50
C ILE A 5 -15.97 -18.85 -7.06
N CYS A 6 -16.16 -18.02 -8.09
CA CYS A 6 -17.41 -18.00 -8.84
C CYS A 6 -17.50 -19.28 -9.69
N PHE A 7 -18.62 -20.01 -9.61
CA PHE A 7 -18.86 -21.21 -10.42
C PHE A 7 -18.76 -20.89 -11.92
N ILE A 8 -18.19 -21.84 -12.69
CA ILE A 8 -18.00 -21.76 -14.14
C ILE A 8 -19.34 -21.41 -14.82
N GLY A 9 -19.46 -20.18 -15.33
CA GLY A 9 -20.60 -19.73 -16.15
C GLY A 9 -21.41 -18.54 -15.61
N TYR A 10 -21.16 -18.04 -14.39
CA TYR A 10 -21.85 -16.86 -13.86
C TYR A 10 -20.94 -15.63 -13.85
N LYS A 11 -21.28 -14.61 -14.64
CA LYS A 11 -20.60 -13.31 -14.66
C LYS A 11 -21.48 -12.31 -13.90
N PRO A 12 -21.04 -11.74 -12.77
CA PRO A 12 -21.85 -10.79 -12.02
C PRO A 12 -22.13 -9.53 -12.86
N LEU A 13 -23.36 -9.01 -12.72
CA LEU A 13 -23.82 -7.79 -13.38
C LEU A 13 -23.12 -6.58 -12.75
N ASP A 14 -22.34 -5.89 -13.58
CA ASP A 14 -21.78 -4.54 -13.46
C ASP A 14 -21.17 -4.14 -12.09
N GLU A 15 -19.84 -3.99 -12.12
CA GLU A 15 -18.95 -3.77 -10.99
C GLU A 15 -19.06 -2.33 -10.44
N GLY A 16 -19.33 -2.19 -9.15
CA GLY A 16 -18.99 -0.97 -8.41
C GLY A 16 -17.48 -0.69 -8.47
N PRO A 17 -17.03 0.56 -8.23
CA PRO A 17 -15.65 0.97 -8.43
C PRO A 17 -14.70 0.10 -7.61
N SER A 18 -13.87 -0.70 -8.29
CA SER A 18 -12.79 -1.45 -7.66
C SER A 18 -11.81 -0.46 -7.02
N GLU A 19 -11.62 -0.59 -5.71
CA GLU A 19 -10.71 0.26 -4.94
C GLU A 19 -9.29 0.12 -5.51
N TYR A 20 -8.67 1.25 -5.88
CA TYR A 20 -7.33 1.24 -6.48
C TYR A 20 -6.31 0.65 -5.50
N GLN A 21 -5.70 -0.47 -5.89
CA GLN A 21 -4.60 -1.09 -5.14
C GLN A 21 -3.30 -1.01 -5.95
N THR A 22 -2.21 -0.68 -5.25
CA THR A 22 -0.86 -0.74 -5.80
C THR A 22 -0.49 -2.21 -6.06
N ILE A 23 -0.53 -2.60 -7.33
CA ILE A 23 -0.15 -3.94 -7.80
C ILE A 23 1.26 -3.86 -8.39
N PRO A 24 2.20 -4.70 -7.96
CA PRO A 24 3.53 -4.80 -8.57
C PRO A 24 3.47 -5.17 -10.06
N GLN A 25 4.44 -4.72 -10.86
CA GLN A 25 4.48 -4.92 -12.31
C GLN A 25 4.37 -6.40 -12.71
N ASN A 26 5.02 -7.30 -11.97
CA ASN A 26 5.03 -8.74 -12.26
C ASN A 26 3.66 -9.44 -12.19
N LYS A 27 2.64 -8.79 -11.58
CA LYS A 27 1.30 -9.35 -11.39
C LYS A 27 0.21 -8.61 -12.13
N ILE A 28 0.56 -7.53 -12.85
CA ILE A 28 -0.45 -6.65 -13.45
C ILE A 28 -1.22 -7.32 -14.61
N GLU A 29 -0.57 -8.20 -15.36
CA GLU A 29 -1.19 -8.94 -16.47
C GLU A 29 -2.17 -10.00 -15.97
N ASP A 30 -1.80 -10.73 -14.91
CA ASP A 30 -2.64 -11.76 -14.31
C ASP A 30 -3.85 -11.17 -13.56
N PHE A 31 -3.65 -10.03 -12.87
CA PHE A 31 -4.74 -9.28 -12.24
C PHE A 31 -5.77 -8.80 -13.27
N GLY A 32 -5.34 -8.31 -14.44
CA GLY A 32 -6.25 -7.81 -15.47
C GLY A 32 -7.18 -8.89 -16.04
N VAL A 33 -6.72 -10.14 -16.11
CA VAL A 33 -7.49 -11.28 -16.64
C VAL A 33 -8.45 -11.86 -15.60
N HIS A 34 -8.04 -11.90 -14.33
CA HIS A 34 -8.80 -12.57 -13.26
C HIS A 34 -9.62 -11.63 -12.37
N CYS A 35 -9.49 -10.30 -12.49
CA CYS A 35 -10.23 -9.33 -11.67
C CYS A 35 -11.75 -9.54 -11.71
N LYS A 36 -12.28 -9.95 -12.88
CA LYS A 36 -13.73 -10.13 -13.11
C LYS A 36 -14.27 -11.50 -12.69
N SER A 37 -13.39 -12.41 -12.27
CA SER A 37 -13.76 -13.78 -11.88
C SER A 37 -14.18 -13.87 -10.42
N TYR A 38 -14.03 -12.77 -9.65
CA TYR A 38 -14.29 -12.72 -8.21
C TYR A 38 -14.96 -11.41 -7.84
N TYR A 39 -15.87 -11.44 -6.87
CA TYR A 39 -16.51 -10.25 -6.32
C TYR A 39 -16.01 -10.00 -4.90
N SER A 40 -15.83 -8.71 -4.57
CA SER A 40 -15.51 -8.30 -3.20
C SER A 40 -16.74 -8.48 -2.31
N LEU A 41 -16.55 -9.16 -1.18
CA LEU A 41 -17.54 -9.26 -0.11
C LEU A 41 -17.15 -8.29 1.01
N ASP A 42 -18.16 -7.64 1.60
CA ASP A 42 -17.96 -6.81 2.77
C ASP A 42 -17.51 -7.66 3.96
N VAL A 43 -16.26 -7.45 4.39
CA VAL A 43 -15.68 -8.19 5.51
C VAL A 43 -16.05 -7.47 6.81
N THR A 44 -17.05 -8.01 7.53
CA THR A 44 -17.38 -7.55 8.87
C THR A 44 -16.68 -8.41 9.93
N TYR A 45 -16.10 -7.76 10.94
CA TYR A 45 -15.50 -8.44 12.09
C TYR A 45 -16.46 -8.42 13.28
N PHE A 46 -16.63 -9.56 13.96
CA PHE A 46 -17.32 -9.63 15.25
C PHE A 46 -16.36 -10.09 16.34
N LYS A 47 -16.60 -9.64 17.58
CA LYS A 47 -15.83 -10.06 18.76
C LYS A 47 -16.80 -10.62 19.80
N SER A 48 -16.56 -11.84 20.28
CA SER A 48 -17.36 -12.43 21.35
C SER A 48 -17.15 -11.69 22.68
N ALA A 49 -18.10 -11.83 23.61
CA ALA A 49 -17.95 -11.29 24.97
C ALA A 49 -16.72 -11.86 25.69
N MET A 50 -16.36 -13.11 25.39
CA MET A 50 -15.13 -13.75 25.90
C MET A 50 -13.88 -13.16 25.25
N ASP A 51 -13.87 -12.99 23.92
CA ASP A 51 -12.73 -12.41 23.19
C ASP A 51 -12.42 -11.00 23.69
N LYS A 52 -13.45 -10.19 23.98
CA LYS A 52 -13.26 -8.86 24.55
C LYS A 52 -12.51 -8.90 25.89
N ARG A 53 -12.85 -9.83 26.77
CA ARG A 53 -12.17 -10.02 28.06
C ARG A 53 -10.73 -10.48 27.87
N LEU A 54 -10.50 -11.45 26.98
CA LEU A 54 -9.17 -11.97 26.67
C LEU A 54 -8.28 -10.89 26.04
N LEU A 55 -8.76 -10.14 25.03
CA LEU A 55 -8.00 -9.06 24.41
C LEU A 55 -7.67 -7.95 25.41
N SER A 56 -8.59 -7.61 26.32
CA SER A 56 -8.32 -6.61 27.35
C SER A 56 -7.21 -7.06 28.30
N SER A 57 -7.21 -8.34 28.70
CA SER A 57 -6.14 -8.89 29.55
C SER A 57 -4.81 -8.97 28.79
N LEU A 58 -4.84 -9.34 27.51
CA LEU A 58 -3.64 -9.42 26.67
C LEU A 58 -3.01 -8.05 26.50
N TRP A 59 -3.83 -7.02 26.27
CA TRP A 59 -3.37 -5.65 26.07
C TRP A 59 -2.59 -5.13 27.29
N ASN A 60 -3.02 -5.47 28.51
CA ASN A 60 -2.33 -5.07 29.74
C ASN A 60 -0.88 -5.58 29.82
N HIS A 61 -0.55 -6.67 29.14
CA HIS A 61 0.82 -7.22 29.11
C HIS A 61 1.57 -6.93 27.80
N TYR A 62 0.86 -6.75 26.69
CA TYR A 62 1.47 -6.64 25.35
C TYR A 62 1.71 -5.20 24.88
N TRP A 63 1.17 -4.19 25.56
CA TRP A 63 1.31 -2.78 25.14
C TRP A 63 2.77 -2.33 24.98
N VAL A 64 3.68 -2.87 25.79
CA VAL A 64 5.13 -2.57 25.70
C VAL A 64 5.68 -3.01 24.34
N ASN A 65 5.23 -4.16 23.81
CA ASN A 65 5.70 -4.65 22.52
C ASN A 65 5.20 -3.76 21.36
N THR A 66 4.01 -3.19 21.48
CA THR A 66 3.50 -2.21 20.51
C THR A 66 4.36 -0.94 20.48
N LEU A 67 4.91 -0.53 21.63
CA LEU A 67 5.82 0.63 21.70
C LEU A 67 7.24 0.27 21.25
N SER A 68 7.75 -0.91 21.59
CA SER A 68 9.14 -1.30 21.29
C SER A 68 9.35 -1.61 19.79
N THR A 69 8.34 -2.16 19.12
CA THR A 69 8.44 -2.55 17.71
C THR A 69 8.68 -1.36 16.77
N SER A 70 9.52 -1.56 15.76
CA SER A 70 9.86 -0.56 14.75
C SER A 70 9.45 -1.06 13.38
N SER A 71 8.34 -0.55 12.85
CA SER A 71 7.84 -0.91 11.52
C SER A 71 8.85 -0.59 10.41
N LEU A 72 9.73 0.40 10.61
CA LEU A 72 10.79 0.76 9.64
C LEU A 72 11.85 -0.34 9.49
N ILE A 73 12.20 -1.02 10.58
CA ILE A 73 13.25 -2.05 10.54
C ILE A 73 12.66 -3.35 10.00
N THR A 74 11.49 -3.74 10.52
CA THR A 74 10.82 -4.99 10.15
C THR A 74 10.33 -4.99 8.69
N ASN A 75 9.96 -3.83 8.14
CA ASN A 75 9.44 -3.70 6.77
C ASN A 75 10.46 -3.11 5.77
N SER A 76 11.74 -3.10 6.12
CA SER A 76 12.80 -2.46 5.31
C SER A 76 12.96 -3.11 3.93
N GLU A 77 12.92 -4.44 3.86
CA GLU A 77 13.03 -5.19 2.61
C GLU A 77 11.85 -4.90 1.67
N TYR A 78 10.62 -4.95 2.18
CA TYR A 78 9.43 -4.57 1.41
C TYR A 78 9.50 -3.14 0.88
N THR A 79 9.92 -2.19 1.72
CA THR A 79 10.08 -0.78 1.34
C THR A 79 11.08 -0.65 0.20
N THR A 80 12.21 -1.38 0.28
CA THR A 80 13.24 -1.42 -0.78
C THR A 80 12.68 -2.00 -2.07
N CYS A 81 11.91 -3.09 -2.00
CA CYS A 81 11.24 -3.66 -3.16
C CYS A 81 10.21 -2.70 -3.78
N GLN A 82 9.43 -1.97 -2.98
CA GLN A 82 8.48 -0.96 -3.47
C GLN A 82 9.21 0.20 -4.17
N ILE A 83 10.35 0.64 -3.62
CA ILE A 83 11.20 1.66 -4.25
C ILE A 83 11.74 1.16 -5.59
N SER A 84 12.20 -0.10 -5.66
CA SER A 84 12.68 -0.71 -6.91
C SER A 84 11.58 -0.81 -7.97
N ASP A 85 10.39 -1.30 -7.60
CA ASP A 85 9.24 -1.37 -8.52
C ASP A 85 8.79 0.02 -8.99
N LEU A 86 8.85 1.03 -8.12
CA LEU A 86 8.59 2.42 -8.49
C LEU A 86 9.66 2.97 -9.46
N ALA A 87 10.93 2.63 -9.26
CA ALA A 87 12.02 3.03 -10.15
C ALA A 87 11.85 2.41 -11.55
N GLU A 88 11.56 1.12 -11.64
CA GLU A 88 11.26 0.43 -12.90
C GLU A 88 10.03 1.03 -13.60
N LYS A 89 8.98 1.37 -12.84
CA LYS A 89 7.79 2.09 -13.37
C LYS A 89 8.16 3.44 -13.98
N LEU A 90 9.01 4.23 -13.33
CA LEU A 90 9.46 5.54 -13.81
C LEU A 90 10.37 5.42 -15.05
N GLU A 91 11.29 4.47 -15.07
CA GLU A 91 12.16 4.21 -16.23
C GLU A 91 11.34 3.77 -17.46
N SER A 92 10.32 2.93 -17.26
CA SER A 92 9.39 2.55 -18.34
C SER A 92 8.61 3.75 -18.91
N TRP A 93 8.29 4.73 -18.07
CA TRP A 93 7.64 5.97 -18.51
C TRP A 93 8.60 6.87 -19.29
N ASP A 94 9.84 7.03 -18.81
CA ASP A 94 10.89 7.81 -19.49
C ASP A 94 11.19 7.27 -20.89
N HIS A 95 11.32 5.94 -21.04
CA HIS A 95 11.49 5.30 -22.35
C HIS A 95 10.28 5.48 -23.28
N THR A 96 9.06 5.59 -22.73
CA THR A 96 7.84 5.85 -23.50
C THR A 96 7.82 7.29 -24.02
N MET A 97 8.29 8.26 -23.24
CA MET A 97 8.42 9.65 -23.67
C MET A 97 9.59 9.87 -24.65
N GLY A 98 10.74 9.23 -24.43
CA GLY A 98 11.96 9.39 -25.25
C GLY A 98 11.83 8.88 -26.70
N ARG A 99 10.84 8.03 -27.00
CA ARG A 99 10.56 7.52 -28.35
C ARG A 99 9.43 8.26 -29.09
N GLY A 100 8.75 9.22 -28.44
CA GLY A 100 7.52 9.82 -28.94
C GLY A 100 7.63 11.17 -29.64
N ASN A 101 8.80 11.83 -29.65
CA ASN A 101 8.88 13.25 -30.02
C ASN A 101 9.42 13.54 -31.45
N TYR A 102 9.34 12.59 -32.39
CA TYR A 102 9.78 12.83 -33.78
C TYR A 102 8.68 12.72 -34.84
N ASN A 103 7.44 12.39 -34.49
CA ASN A 103 6.37 12.26 -35.50
C ASN A 103 5.32 13.36 -35.37
N LEU A 104 5.58 14.45 -36.10
CA LEU A 104 4.61 15.49 -36.45
C LEU A 104 3.47 14.87 -37.27
N GLY A 105 2.26 14.82 -36.70
CA GLY A 105 1.02 14.63 -37.45
C GLY A 105 0.26 13.34 -37.16
N SER A 106 -0.53 13.32 -36.07
CA SER A 106 -1.85 12.68 -36.06
C SER A 106 -2.65 13.14 -34.85
N HIS A 107 -3.75 13.82 -35.18
CA HIS A 107 -4.85 14.16 -34.29
C HIS A 107 -5.65 12.89 -33.99
N ASP A 108 -5.16 12.02 -33.09
CA ASP A 108 -5.97 11.16 -32.18
C ASP A 108 -5.06 10.35 -31.21
N GLY A 109 -4.96 10.82 -29.96
CA GLY A 109 -4.88 10.00 -28.73
C GLY A 109 -3.70 9.05 -28.42
N PRO A 110 -2.53 9.56 -27.99
CA PRO A 110 -1.64 8.86 -27.05
C PRO A 110 -1.54 9.52 -25.66
N ASP A 111 -1.86 10.81 -25.52
CA ASP A 111 -1.59 11.61 -24.32
C ASP A 111 -2.27 11.09 -23.03
N LYS A 112 -3.52 10.61 -23.11
CA LYS A 112 -4.26 10.09 -21.95
C LYS A 112 -3.61 8.85 -21.31
N LYS A 113 -3.04 7.94 -22.10
CA LYS A 113 -2.42 6.70 -21.57
C LYS A 113 -1.10 6.98 -20.86
N THR A 114 -0.38 8.01 -21.28
CA THR A 114 0.89 8.45 -20.66
C THR A 114 0.65 9.23 -19.37
N GLU A 115 -0.37 10.09 -19.32
CA GLU A 115 -0.77 10.82 -18.11
C GLU A 115 -1.30 9.87 -17.02
N ASP A 116 -2.02 8.81 -17.40
CA ASP A 116 -2.50 7.77 -16.50
C ASP A 116 -1.36 6.96 -15.85
N LYS A 117 -0.26 6.69 -16.57
CA LYS A 117 0.90 5.95 -16.02
C LYS A 117 1.70 6.79 -15.02
N LEU A 118 1.95 8.06 -15.33
CA LEU A 118 2.65 8.97 -14.44
C LEU A 118 1.83 9.23 -13.17
N SER A 119 0.54 9.55 -13.32
CA SER A 119 -0.35 9.77 -12.17
C SER A 119 -0.46 8.53 -11.28
N LYS A 120 -0.40 7.32 -11.85
CA LYS A 120 -0.32 6.05 -11.11
C LYS A 120 0.99 5.92 -10.31
N ALA A 121 2.13 6.23 -10.93
CA ALA A 121 3.43 6.24 -10.26
C ALA A 121 3.48 7.28 -9.12
N THR A 122 2.90 8.47 -9.33
CA THR A 122 2.78 9.50 -8.29
C THR A 122 1.93 9.03 -7.11
N LYS A 123 0.81 8.33 -7.36
CA LYS A 123 -0.03 7.74 -6.30
C LYS A 123 0.71 6.67 -5.50
N ASP A 124 1.42 5.76 -6.18
CA ASP A 124 2.22 4.72 -5.54
C ASP A 124 3.35 5.33 -4.69
N SER A 125 4.03 6.37 -5.18
CA SER A 125 5.07 7.11 -4.45
C SER A 125 4.53 7.83 -3.19
N SER A 126 3.37 8.48 -3.30
CA SER A 126 2.72 9.16 -2.17
C SER A 126 2.30 8.16 -1.08
N LYS A 127 1.77 7.01 -1.48
CA LYS A 127 1.43 5.93 -0.55
C LYS A 127 2.66 5.41 0.19
N LEU A 128 3.73 5.10 -0.55
CA LEU A 128 5.01 4.63 0.02
C LEU A 128 5.58 5.65 1.03
N THR A 129 5.56 6.94 0.69
CA THR A 129 6.05 8.01 1.56
C THR A 129 5.24 8.09 2.85
N THR A 130 3.92 7.91 2.76
CA THR A 130 3.04 7.92 3.94
C THR A 130 3.37 6.76 4.90
N GLU A 131 3.64 5.57 4.36
CA GLU A 131 4.04 4.39 5.15
C GLU A 131 5.38 4.61 5.86
N VAL A 132 6.39 5.14 5.14
CA VAL A 132 7.70 5.48 5.72
C VAL A 132 7.58 6.57 6.78
N LEU A 133 6.77 7.60 6.53
CA LEU A 133 6.53 8.69 7.48
C LEU A 133 5.86 8.18 8.76
N HIS A 134 4.89 7.27 8.65
CA HIS A 134 4.24 6.65 9.81
C HIS A 134 5.26 5.89 10.69
N GLY A 135 6.17 5.15 10.04
CA GLY A 135 7.27 4.48 10.73
C GLY A 135 8.23 5.45 11.42
N LEU A 136 8.58 6.55 10.76
CA LEU A 136 9.46 7.58 11.33
C LEU A 136 8.81 8.31 12.50
N MET A 137 7.53 8.66 12.39
CA MET A 137 6.76 9.31 13.45
C MET A 137 6.76 8.47 14.73
N THR A 138 6.62 7.16 14.62
CA THR A 138 6.69 6.22 15.75
C THR A 138 8.06 6.26 16.43
N GLN A 139 9.15 6.41 15.66
CA GLN A 139 10.51 6.55 16.22
C GLN A 139 10.72 7.89 16.92
N VAL A 140 10.24 9.00 16.33
CA VAL A 140 10.33 10.33 16.93
C VAL A 140 9.57 10.38 18.26
N ILE A 141 8.38 9.79 18.32
CA ILE A 141 7.58 9.71 19.56
C ILE A 141 8.34 8.92 20.63
N LYS A 142 8.91 7.76 20.29
CA LYS A 142 9.74 6.99 21.23
C LYS A 142 10.92 7.78 21.75
N ASP A 143 11.66 8.44 20.86
CA ASP A 143 12.82 9.24 21.22
C ASP A 143 12.45 10.37 22.17
N LYS A 144 11.35 11.08 21.90
CA LYS A 144 10.85 12.14 22.79
C LYS A 144 10.34 11.62 24.14
N LEU A 145 9.69 10.46 24.16
CA LEU A 145 9.16 9.87 25.39
C LEU A 145 10.24 9.29 26.29
N PHE A 146 11.29 8.68 25.74
CA PHE A 146 12.25 7.90 26.55
C PHE A 146 13.65 8.49 26.60
N ASN A 147 14.12 9.20 25.55
CA ASN A 147 15.50 9.68 25.47
C ASN A 147 15.67 11.15 25.90
N HIS A 148 14.57 11.92 25.94
CA HIS A 148 14.59 13.35 26.29
C HIS A 148 14.14 13.67 27.73
N ILE A 149 13.91 12.66 28.56
CA ILE A 149 13.67 12.86 30.00
C ILE A 149 15.03 13.13 30.67
N SER A 150 15.46 14.40 30.68
CA SER A 150 16.58 14.79 31.55
C SER A 150 16.21 14.50 33.00
N PRO A 151 17.14 13.94 33.82
CA PRO A 151 16.94 13.91 35.25
C PRO A 151 16.80 15.35 35.72
N ALA A 152 15.66 15.70 36.31
CA ALA A 152 15.55 16.94 37.05
C ALA A 152 16.73 16.98 38.03
N LYS A 153 17.62 17.98 37.86
CA LYS A 153 18.73 18.20 38.80
C LYS A 153 18.12 18.29 40.20
N SER A 154 18.39 17.31 41.06
CA SER A 154 18.14 17.44 42.49
C SER A 154 19.07 18.51 43.02
N ASN A 155 18.52 19.66 43.38
CA ASN A 155 19.16 20.62 44.28
C ASN A 155 18.78 20.24 45.71
#